data_AF-A0A363TT87-F1
#
_entry.id   AF-A0A363TT87-F1
#
_cell.length_a   1.000
_cell.length_b   1.000
_cell.length_c   1.000
_cell.angle_alpha   90.00
_cell.angle_beta   90.00
_cell.angle_gamma   90.00
#
_symmetry.space_group_name_H-M   'P 1'
#
loop_
_entity.id
_entity.type
_entity.pdbx_description
1 polymer ?
#
loop_
_entity_poly.entity_id
_entity_poly.type
_entity_poly.pdbx_seq_one_letter_code
_entity_poly.pdbx_strand_id
1 'polypeptide(L)'
;MAGRAARGAHRRSRDRGRRRRRVQRHGMIRAVACAIVLAILAAPAQAHDPVGGNGFWSGLLHPWLVTPHALALVGLALLSSRQPARRVLFAAFAVGLLCGFLAIARGIGETPAPLVILAVAALSGVLAAAAWKLPAAANAAIALAGGAAIALDSPPQAVRISAALVIQLGTGLGALAPLLLIGEVAARARREWMRLAVRVLGAWIAASAILVLALRLAR
;
A
#
# COMPACT_ATOMS: atom_id res chain seq x y z
N MET A 1 70.84 11.03 13.79
CA MET A 1 69.72 11.29 14.71
C MET A 1 68.37 11.23 13.98
N ALA A 2 67.91 10.06 13.51
CA ALA A 2 66.57 9.89 12.95
C ALA A 2 66.16 8.43 13.12
N GLY A 3 65.04 8.14 13.82
CA GLY A 3 64.55 6.76 13.86
C GLY A 3 63.66 6.30 15.03
N ARG A 4 63.06 7.17 15.85
CA ARG A 4 62.22 6.71 16.99
C ARG A 4 60.80 7.27 17.10
N ALA A 5 60.31 8.07 16.14
CA ALA A 5 58.97 8.69 16.27
C ALA A 5 57.80 7.92 15.61
N ALA A 6 58.05 6.95 14.70
CA ALA A 6 57.00 6.41 13.85
C ALA A 6 56.17 5.24 14.45
N ARG A 7 56.58 4.62 15.56
CA ARG A 7 55.92 3.40 16.07
C ARG A 7 54.73 3.66 17.01
N GLY A 8 54.51 4.90 17.48
CA GLY A 8 53.45 5.24 18.43
C GLY A 8 52.07 5.51 17.81
N ALA A 9 52.03 5.99 16.56
CA ALA A 9 50.78 6.39 15.91
C ALA A 9 49.89 5.20 15.50
N HIS A 10 50.50 4.05 15.18
CA HIS A 10 49.75 2.91 14.66
C HIS A 10 48.96 2.14 15.73
N ARG A 11 49.42 2.13 17.00
CA ARG A 11 48.71 1.46 18.10
C ARG A 11 47.42 2.20 18.51
N ARG A 12 47.42 3.54 18.51
CA ARG A 12 46.24 4.34 18.90
C ARG A 12 45.07 4.25 17.91
N SER A 13 45.34 3.98 16.63
CA SER A 13 44.32 3.82 15.60
C SER A 13 43.49 2.53 15.78
N ARG A 14 44.13 1.42 16.17
CA ARG A 14 43.46 0.12 16.35
C ARG A 14 42.47 0.10 17.52
N ASP A 15 42.74 0.84 18.60
CA ASP A 15 41.83 0.91 19.75
C ASP A 15 40.56 1.73 19.48
N ARG A 16 40.65 2.79 18.68
CA ARG A 16 39.46 3.58 18.30
C ARG A 16 38.49 2.78 17.44
N GLY A 17 39.00 1.93 16.55
CA GLY A 17 38.20 1.02 15.73
C GLY A 17 37.47 -0.05 16.56
N ARG A 18 38.13 -0.62 17.58
CA ARG A 18 37.52 -1.59 18.49
C ARG A 18 36.45 -0.97 19.39
N ARG A 19 36.68 0.24 19.92
CA ARG A 19 35.66 0.97 20.71
C ARG A 19 34.42 1.32 19.89
N ARG A 20 34.57 1.81 18.65
CA ARG A 20 33.41 2.10 17.77
C ARG A 20 32.59 0.86 17.45
N ARG A 21 33.23 -0.27 17.10
CA ARG A 21 32.52 -1.53 16.84
C ARG A 21 31.77 -2.05 18.07
N ARG A 22 32.31 -1.87 19.27
CA ARG A 22 31.67 -2.29 20.52
C ARG A 22 30.42 -1.44 20.82
N VAL A 23 30.50 -0.11 20.69
CA VAL A 23 29.34 0.79 20.91
C VAL A 23 28.22 0.51 19.88
N GLN A 24 28.57 0.28 18.62
CA GLN A 24 27.61 -0.02 17.55
C GLN A 24 26.87 -1.36 17.77
N ARG A 25 27.57 -2.38 18.28
CA ARG A 25 26.97 -3.67 18.64
C ARG A 25 25.94 -3.56 19.78
N HIS A 26 26.22 -2.75 20.81
CA HIS A 26 25.30 -2.55 21.93
C HIS A 26 24.07 -1.73 21.51
N GLY A 27 24.23 -0.76 20.60
CA GLY A 27 23.10 -0.03 20.02
C GLY A 27 22.17 -0.94 19.20
N MET A 28 22.75 -1.84 18.39
CA MET A 28 21.98 -2.80 17.59
C MET A 28 21.26 -3.84 18.46
N ILE A 29 21.91 -4.37 19.50
CA ILE A 29 21.28 -5.31 20.44
C ILE A 29 20.14 -4.63 21.20
N ARG A 30 20.30 -3.37 21.62
CA ARG A 30 19.22 -2.60 22.27
C ARG A 30 18.05 -2.33 21.32
N ALA A 31 18.32 -1.99 20.06
CA ALA A 31 17.27 -1.77 19.06
C ALA A 31 16.49 -3.07 18.77
N VAL A 32 17.18 -4.20 18.63
CA VAL A 32 16.56 -5.52 18.44
C VAL A 32 15.77 -5.93 19.68
N ALA A 33 16.32 -5.76 20.88
CA ALA A 33 15.60 -6.06 22.12
C ALA A 33 14.37 -5.17 22.28
N CYS A 34 14.44 -3.88 21.95
CA CYS A 34 13.30 -2.98 21.97
C CYS A 34 12.23 -3.38 20.95
N ALA A 35 12.64 -3.77 19.73
CA ALA A 35 11.72 -4.28 18.70
C ALA A 35 11.06 -5.60 19.11
N ILE A 36 11.79 -6.51 19.75
CA ILE A 36 11.26 -7.76 20.29
C ILE A 36 10.30 -7.48 21.44
N VAL A 37 10.65 -6.58 22.37
CA VAL A 37 9.77 -6.18 23.47
C VAL A 37 8.50 -5.49 22.95
N LEU A 38 8.60 -4.63 21.93
CA LEU A 38 7.44 -4.03 21.26
C LEU A 38 6.57 -5.09 20.54
N ALA A 39 7.18 -6.11 19.96
CA ALA A 39 6.47 -7.22 19.33
C ALA A 39 5.80 -8.16 20.34
N ILE A 40 6.39 -8.35 21.53
CA ILE A 40 5.83 -9.15 22.63
C ILE A 40 4.75 -8.37 23.39
N LEU A 41 4.91 -7.05 23.53
CA LEU A 41 3.91 -6.13 24.10
C LEU A 41 2.80 -5.77 23.11
N ALA A 42 2.86 -6.26 21.87
CA ALA A 42 1.73 -6.25 20.96
C ALA A 42 0.68 -7.23 21.49
N ALA A 43 -0.05 -6.79 22.52
CA ALA A 43 -1.27 -7.44 22.97
C ALA A 43 -2.21 -7.67 21.77
N PRO A 44 -3.06 -8.70 21.79
CA PRO A 44 -4.08 -8.84 20.75
C PRO A 44 -4.87 -7.54 20.73
N ALA A 45 -4.77 -6.81 19.62
CA ALA A 45 -5.67 -5.70 19.37
C ALA A 45 -7.07 -6.28 19.56
N GLN A 46 -7.82 -5.72 20.49
CA GLN A 46 -9.24 -6.03 20.70
C GLN A 46 -9.93 -5.86 19.34
N ALA A 47 -10.08 -6.97 18.62
CA ALA A 47 -10.47 -7.04 17.21
C ALA A 47 -11.99 -7.19 17.03
N HIS A 48 -12.74 -6.76 18.03
CA HIS A 48 -14.18 -6.57 17.96
C HIS A 48 -14.39 -5.05 17.84
N ASP A 49 -14.81 -4.62 16.65
CA ASP A 49 -14.98 -3.24 16.17
C ASP A 49 -13.70 -2.38 16.11
N PRO A 50 -12.90 -2.45 15.02
CA PRO A 50 -11.63 -1.72 14.89
C PRO A 50 -11.78 -0.18 14.95
N VAL A 51 -13.00 0.34 14.88
CA VAL A 51 -13.36 1.73 15.13
C VAL A 51 -14.80 1.68 15.63
N GLY A 52 -15.13 2.32 16.76
CA GLY A 52 -16.52 2.59 17.16
C GLY A 52 -17.26 3.55 16.20
N GLY A 53 -16.92 3.52 14.91
CA GLY A 53 -17.37 4.41 13.86
C GLY A 53 -18.53 3.78 13.11
N ASN A 54 -19.68 3.68 13.75
CA ASN A 54 -20.91 3.22 13.12
C ASN A 54 -21.16 4.09 11.86
N GLY A 55 -21.28 3.46 10.69
CA GLY A 55 -21.58 4.17 9.44
C GLY A 55 -20.34 4.71 8.71
N PHE A 56 -20.25 6.03 8.59
CA PHE A 56 -19.35 6.69 7.62
C PHE A 56 -17.87 6.38 7.85
N TRP A 57 -17.40 6.46 9.10
CA TRP A 57 -15.98 6.29 9.43
C TRP A 57 -15.48 4.86 9.23
N SER A 58 -16.34 3.87 9.51
CA SER A 58 -16.06 2.47 9.18
C SER A 58 -15.88 2.31 7.67
N GLY A 59 -16.79 2.87 6.86
CA GLY A 59 -16.64 2.90 5.41
C GLY A 59 -15.36 3.60 4.96
N LEU A 60 -15.08 4.79 5.51
CA LEU A 60 -13.92 5.61 5.13
C LEU A 60 -12.58 4.88 5.35
N LEU A 61 -12.45 4.15 6.45
CA LEU A 61 -11.21 3.44 6.79
C LEU A 61 -11.15 2.03 6.20
N HIS A 62 -12.28 1.47 5.76
CA HIS A 62 -12.38 0.09 5.27
C HIS A 62 -11.35 -0.25 4.19
N PRO A 63 -11.14 0.54 3.12
CA PRO A 63 -10.15 0.23 2.08
C PRO A 63 -8.70 0.22 2.56
N TRP A 64 -8.42 0.80 3.73
CA TRP A 64 -7.07 0.87 4.31
C TRP A 64 -6.82 -0.23 5.33
N LEU A 65 -7.88 -0.67 6.02
CA LEU A 65 -7.82 -1.78 6.96
C LEU A 65 -7.78 -3.14 6.24
N VAL A 66 -8.42 -3.23 5.08
CA VAL A 66 -8.38 -4.42 4.23
C VAL A 66 -7.11 -4.41 3.39
N THR A 67 -6.14 -5.27 3.72
CA THR A 67 -4.81 -5.27 3.09
C THR A 67 -4.83 -5.36 1.56
N PRO A 68 -5.65 -6.23 0.91
CA PRO A 68 -5.76 -6.25 -0.55
C PRO A 68 -6.21 -4.92 -1.16
N HIS A 69 -7.17 -4.22 -0.54
CA HIS A 69 -7.62 -2.92 -0.98
C HIS A 69 -6.50 -1.88 -0.91
N ALA A 70 -5.79 -1.83 0.23
CA ALA A 70 -4.67 -0.91 0.41
C ALA A 70 -3.57 -1.13 -0.63
N LEU A 71 -3.21 -2.39 -0.91
CA LEU A 71 -2.24 -2.74 -1.95
C LEU A 71 -2.68 -2.28 -3.34
N ALA A 72 -3.94 -2.52 -3.70
CA ALA A 72 -4.49 -2.11 -5.00
C ALA A 72 -4.53 -0.57 -5.14
N LEU A 73 -4.97 0.15 -4.10
CA LEU A 73 -5.02 1.60 -4.09
C LEU A 73 -3.64 2.23 -4.21
N VAL A 74 -2.67 1.76 -3.42
CA VAL A 74 -1.29 2.27 -3.49
C VAL A 74 -0.67 1.90 -4.83
N GLY A 75 -0.87 0.67 -5.33
CA GLY A 75 -0.39 0.23 -6.64
C GLY A 75 -0.92 1.11 -7.78
N LEU A 76 -2.23 1.37 -7.82
CA LEU A 76 -2.86 2.26 -8.78
C LEU A 76 -2.37 3.71 -8.65
N ALA A 77 -2.19 4.21 -7.42
CA ALA A 77 -1.64 5.54 -7.19
C ALA A 77 -0.21 5.66 -7.75
N LEU A 78 0.65 4.67 -7.47
CA LEU A 78 2.02 4.63 -8.01
C LEU A 78 2.03 4.52 -9.53
N LEU A 79 1.15 3.70 -10.12
CA LEU A 79 0.98 3.61 -11.57
C LEU A 79 0.60 4.97 -12.16
N SER A 80 -0.40 5.63 -11.59
CA SER A 80 -0.92 6.93 -12.05
C SER A 80 0.14 8.02 -12.09
N SER A 81 1.13 7.97 -11.19
CA SER A 81 2.22 8.95 -11.09
C SER A 81 3.10 9.05 -12.34
N ARG A 82 3.08 8.01 -13.19
CA ARG A 82 3.89 7.93 -14.42
C ARG A 82 3.08 8.05 -15.70
N GLN A 83 1.75 8.13 -15.61
CA GLN A 83 0.88 8.16 -16.78
C GLN A 83 0.59 9.60 -17.24
N PRO A 84 0.69 9.90 -18.54
CA PRO A 84 0.35 11.23 -19.05
C PRO A 84 -1.15 11.53 -18.88
N ALA A 85 -2.00 10.51 -19.03
CA ALA A 85 -3.45 10.60 -18.92
C ALA A 85 -3.99 10.19 -17.54
N ARG A 86 -3.28 10.50 -16.43
CA ARG A 86 -3.67 10.05 -15.08
C ARG A 86 -5.08 10.45 -14.65
N ARG A 87 -5.62 11.57 -15.16
CA ARG A 87 -7.00 11.99 -14.89
C ARG A 87 -8.03 10.97 -15.40
N VAL A 88 -7.75 10.34 -16.54
CA VAL A 88 -8.59 9.28 -17.10
C VAL A 88 -8.58 8.05 -16.19
N LEU A 89 -7.41 7.71 -15.63
CA LEU A 89 -7.28 6.63 -14.65
C LEU A 89 -8.15 6.91 -13.41
N PHE A 90 -8.05 8.10 -12.83
CA PHE A 90 -8.86 8.48 -11.66
C PHE A 90 -10.36 8.50 -11.96
N ALA A 91 -10.76 9.05 -13.10
CA ALA A 91 -12.16 9.05 -13.53
C ALA A 91 -12.68 7.62 -13.74
N ALA A 92 -11.91 6.76 -14.41
CA ALA A 92 -12.27 5.37 -14.63
C ALA A 92 -12.38 4.58 -13.32
N PHE A 93 -11.50 4.83 -12.35
CA PHE A 93 -11.61 4.26 -11.01
C PHE A 93 -12.89 4.70 -10.29
N ALA A 94 -13.23 5.99 -10.33
CA ALA A 94 -14.46 6.51 -9.75
C ALA A 94 -15.71 5.92 -10.40
N VAL A 95 -15.72 5.79 -11.73
CA VAL A 95 -16.79 5.11 -12.48
C VAL A 95 -16.87 3.64 -12.08
N GLY A 96 -15.74 2.95 -11.97
CA GLY A 96 -15.68 1.56 -11.50
C GLY A 96 -16.32 1.39 -10.12
N LEU A 97 -15.94 2.24 -9.15
CA LEU A 97 -16.56 2.25 -7.82
C LEU A 97 -18.08 2.42 -7.89
N LEU A 98 -18.55 3.41 -8.66
CA LEU A 98 -19.99 3.65 -8.83
C LEU A 98 -20.71 2.44 -9.43
N CYS A 99 -20.12 1.81 -10.45
CA CYS A 99 -20.65 0.60 -11.07
C CYS A 99 -20.71 -0.56 -10.06
N GLY A 100 -19.68 -0.75 -9.24
CA GLY A 100 -19.65 -1.80 -8.21
C GLY A 100 -20.67 -1.57 -7.08
N PHE A 101 -20.84 -0.33 -6.62
CA PHE A 101 -21.88 0.00 -5.64
C PHE A 101 -23.29 -0.20 -6.21
N LEU A 102 -23.51 0.21 -7.47
CA LEU A 102 -24.78 -0.04 -8.14
C LEU A 102 -25.03 -1.54 -8.32
N ALA A 103 -24.00 -2.31 -8.64
CA ALA A 103 -24.09 -3.76 -8.76
C ALA A 103 -24.53 -4.41 -7.43
N ILE A 104 -23.91 -4.05 -6.31
CA ILE A 104 -24.36 -4.50 -4.98
C ILE A 104 -25.79 -4.06 -4.69
N ALA A 105 -26.15 -2.82 -5.00
CA ALA A 105 -27.51 -2.31 -4.80
C ALA A 105 -28.57 -3.06 -5.63
N ARG A 106 -28.15 -3.71 -6.73
CA ARG A 106 -29.01 -4.59 -7.54
C ARG A 106 -29.01 -6.05 -7.08
N GLY A 107 -28.36 -6.37 -5.96
CA GLY A 107 -28.32 -7.71 -5.39
C GLY A 107 -27.38 -8.66 -6.12
N ILE A 108 -26.36 -8.15 -6.81
CA ILE A 108 -25.27 -9.00 -7.33
C ILE A 108 -24.58 -9.64 -6.12
N GLY A 109 -24.60 -10.98 -6.09
CA GLY A 109 -24.09 -11.80 -4.98
C GLY A 109 -22.58 -11.99 -5.00
N GLU A 110 -22.11 -13.20 -4.70
CA GLU A 110 -20.68 -13.52 -4.66
C GLU A 110 -20.01 -13.24 -6.02
N THR A 111 -18.86 -12.56 -5.98
CA THR A 111 -18.07 -12.21 -7.15
C THR A 111 -16.61 -12.60 -6.93
N PRO A 112 -15.81 -12.78 -8.00
CA PRO A 112 -14.37 -12.97 -7.88
C PRO A 112 -13.60 -11.68 -7.52
N ALA A 113 -14.29 -10.67 -6.94
CA ALA A 113 -13.70 -9.37 -6.62
C ALA A 113 -12.40 -9.43 -5.82
N PRO A 114 -12.24 -10.30 -4.79
CA PRO A 114 -10.96 -10.45 -4.09
C PRO A 114 -9.78 -10.81 -5.02
N LEU A 115 -10.01 -11.69 -6.00
CA LEU A 115 -9.00 -12.10 -6.96
C LEU A 115 -8.67 -10.96 -7.93
N VAL A 116 -9.69 -10.22 -8.38
CA VAL A 116 -9.52 -9.06 -9.26
C VAL A 116 -8.74 -7.95 -8.55
N ILE A 117 -9.02 -7.67 -7.27
CA ILE A 117 -8.26 -6.69 -6.46
C ILE A 117 -6.78 -7.06 -6.41
N LEU A 118 -6.47 -8.33 -6.11
CA LEU A 118 -5.09 -8.81 -6.08
C LEU A 118 -4.41 -8.77 -7.46
N ALA A 119 -5.14 -9.12 -8.52
CA ALA A 119 -4.63 -9.03 -9.88
C ALA A 119 -4.33 -7.57 -10.28
N VAL A 120 -5.21 -6.63 -9.93
CA VAL A 120 -5.01 -5.19 -10.15
C VAL A 120 -3.83 -4.68 -9.33
N ALA A 121 -3.69 -5.08 -8.06
CA ALA A 121 -2.54 -4.73 -7.22
C ALA A 121 -1.23 -5.27 -7.82
N ALA A 122 -1.21 -6.53 -8.24
CA ALA A 122 -0.06 -7.15 -8.87
C ALA A 122 0.33 -6.43 -10.15
N LEU A 123 -0.62 -6.25 -11.07
CA LEU A 123 -0.41 -5.61 -12.36
C LEU A 123 0.06 -4.16 -12.20
N SER A 124 -0.63 -3.37 -11.38
CA SER A 124 -0.25 -1.97 -11.15
C SER A 124 1.12 -1.84 -10.48
N GLY A 125 1.46 -2.73 -9.55
CA GLY A 125 2.78 -2.81 -8.93
C GLY A 125 3.89 -3.12 -9.94
N VAL A 126 3.69 -4.13 -10.79
CA VAL A 126 4.63 -4.50 -11.87
C VAL A 126 4.84 -3.33 -12.83
N LEU A 127 3.75 -2.72 -13.30
CA LEU A 127 3.79 -1.60 -14.23
C LEU A 127 4.48 -0.38 -13.62
N ALA A 128 4.22 -0.08 -12.35
CA ALA A 128 4.88 1.00 -11.62
C ALA A 128 6.38 0.72 -11.43
N ALA A 129 6.77 -0.52 -11.11
CA ALA A 129 8.16 -0.95 -10.97
C ALA A 129 8.93 -0.89 -12.28
N ALA A 130 8.29 -1.31 -13.38
CA ALA A 130 8.83 -1.24 -14.74
C ALA A 130 8.85 0.18 -15.31
N ALA A 131 8.16 1.13 -14.66
CA ALA A 131 7.96 2.50 -15.15
C ALA A 131 7.35 2.55 -16.56
N TRP A 132 6.48 1.58 -16.88
CA TRP A 132 5.83 1.49 -18.19
C TRP A 132 4.73 2.55 -18.36
N LYS A 133 4.72 3.18 -19.53
CA LYS A 133 3.67 4.09 -19.95
C LYS A 133 2.68 3.32 -20.80
N LEU A 134 1.42 3.31 -20.38
CA LEU A 134 0.35 2.61 -21.08
C LEU A 134 -0.52 3.59 -21.86
N PRO A 135 -1.18 3.13 -22.93
CA PRO A 135 -2.25 3.92 -23.56
C PRO A 135 -3.36 4.20 -22.54
N ALA A 136 -4.07 5.32 -22.73
CA ALA A 136 -5.10 5.77 -21.80
C ALA A 136 -6.19 4.72 -21.56
N ALA A 137 -6.59 3.98 -22.61
CA ALA A 137 -7.59 2.91 -22.52
C ALA A 137 -7.17 1.77 -21.60
N ALA A 138 -5.91 1.32 -21.65
CA ALA A 138 -5.42 0.26 -20.77
C ALA A 138 -5.36 0.72 -19.31
N ASN A 139 -4.91 1.95 -19.06
CA ASN A 139 -4.95 2.55 -17.72
C ASN A 139 -6.39 2.66 -17.19
N ALA A 140 -7.33 3.07 -18.04
CA ALA A 140 -8.75 3.17 -17.69
C ALA A 140 -9.33 1.80 -17.34
N ALA A 141 -9.04 0.77 -18.14
CA ALA A 141 -9.54 -0.59 -17.90
C ALA A 141 -9.05 -1.15 -16.56
N ILE A 142 -7.75 -1.03 -16.26
CA ILE A 142 -7.18 -1.50 -14.98
C ILE A 142 -7.81 -0.76 -13.80
N ALA A 143 -7.99 0.55 -13.91
CA ALA A 143 -8.56 1.38 -12.86
C ALA A 143 -10.05 1.14 -12.64
N LEU A 144 -10.82 0.97 -13.73
CA LEU A 144 -12.23 0.62 -13.69
C LEU A 144 -12.43 -0.74 -13.01
N ALA A 145 -11.63 -1.75 -13.39
CA ALA A 145 -11.64 -3.05 -12.75
C ALA A 145 -11.30 -2.95 -11.25
N GLY A 146 -10.28 -2.17 -10.89
CA GLY A 146 -9.90 -1.95 -9.49
C GLY A 146 -11.01 -1.28 -8.67
N GLY A 147 -11.61 -0.20 -9.20
CA GLY A 147 -12.70 0.50 -8.53
C GLY A 147 -13.93 -0.39 -8.35
N ALA A 148 -14.34 -1.09 -9.41
CA ALA A 148 -15.48 -2.01 -9.35
C ALA A 148 -15.25 -3.15 -8.37
N ALA A 149 -14.06 -3.76 -8.39
CA ALA A 149 -13.75 -4.88 -7.50
C ALA A 149 -13.68 -4.44 -6.03
N ILE A 150 -13.07 -3.29 -5.72
CA ILE A 150 -13.08 -2.75 -4.33
C ILE A 150 -14.51 -2.51 -3.84
N ALA A 151 -15.36 -1.91 -4.68
CA ALA A 151 -16.76 -1.70 -4.30
C ALA A 151 -17.49 -3.03 -4.06
N LEU A 152 -17.36 -4.00 -4.98
CA LEU A 152 -17.97 -5.33 -4.91
C LEU A 152 -17.49 -6.16 -3.70
N ASP A 153 -16.24 -5.99 -3.27
CA ASP A 153 -15.68 -6.65 -2.08
C ASP A 153 -15.99 -5.90 -0.77
N SER A 154 -16.73 -4.78 -0.84
CA SER A 154 -17.10 -3.95 0.31
C SER A 154 -18.62 -3.83 0.49
N PRO A 155 -19.41 -4.93 0.53
CA PRO A 155 -20.85 -4.83 0.75
C PRO A 155 -21.14 -4.28 2.15
N PRO A 156 -22.06 -3.30 2.29
CA PRO A 156 -22.38 -2.73 3.58
C PRO A 156 -23.18 -3.73 4.43
N GLN A 157 -22.73 -3.98 5.65
CA GLN A 157 -23.40 -4.89 6.60
C GLN A 157 -24.54 -4.22 7.39
N ALA A 158 -25.25 -3.27 6.77
CA ALA A 158 -26.28 -2.48 7.45
C ALA A 158 -27.69 -2.95 7.11
N VAL A 159 -28.55 -3.07 8.14
CA VAL A 159 -29.97 -3.45 8.00
C VAL A 159 -30.79 -2.36 7.29
N ARG A 160 -30.41 -1.09 7.47
CA ARG A 160 -31.12 0.06 6.87
C ARG A 160 -30.41 0.56 5.62
N ILE A 161 -31.16 0.81 4.55
CA ILE A 161 -30.65 1.36 3.28
C ILE A 161 -29.89 2.68 3.50
N SER A 162 -30.40 3.58 4.34
CA SER A 162 -29.73 4.86 4.62
C SER A 162 -28.36 4.67 5.25
N ALA A 163 -28.21 3.71 6.17
CA ALA A 163 -26.93 3.38 6.78
C ALA A 163 -25.98 2.71 5.76
N ALA A 164 -26.50 1.85 4.89
CA ALA A 164 -25.73 1.24 3.81
C ALA A 164 -25.15 2.29 2.85
N LEU A 165 -25.94 3.29 2.46
CA LEU A 165 -25.47 4.40 1.63
C LEU A 165 -24.38 5.22 2.32
N VAL A 166 -24.52 5.53 3.62
CA VAL A 166 -23.51 6.26 4.38
C VAL A 166 -22.18 5.49 4.45
N ILE A 167 -22.22 4.18 4.63
CA ILE A 167 -21.02 3.32 4.61
C ILE A 167 -20.39 3.34 3.21
N GLN A 168 -21.17 3.15 2.15
CA GLN A 168 -20.68 3.16 0.77
C GLN A 168 -20.05 4.50 0.37
N LEU A 169 -20.65 5.62 0.80
CA LEU A 169 -20.07 6.95 0.62
C LEU A 169 -18.73 7.07 1.34
N GLY A 170 -18.65 6.58 2.57
CA GLY A 170 -17.40 6.45 3.31
C GLY A 170 -16.36 5.66 2.52
N THR A 171 -16.68 4.44 2.11
CA THR A 171 -15.79 3.55 1.34
C THR A 171 -15.33 4.20 0.03
N GLY A 172 -16.24 4.83 -0.71
CA GLY A 172 -15.92 5.54 -1.94
C GLY A 172 -14.92 6.67 -1.71
N LEU A 173 -15.13 7.50 -0.69
CA LEU A 173 -14.20 8.58 -0.32
C LEU A 173 -12.87 8.04 0.21
N GLY A 174 -12.91 6.97 1.01
CA GLY A 174 -11.76 6.30 1.61
C GLY A 174 -10.85 5.65 0.57
N ALA A 175 -11.42 5.24 -0.56
CA ALA A 175 -10.68 4.75 -1.72
C ALA A 175 -10.18 5.92 -2.59
N LEU A 176 -11.05 6.86 -2.95
CA LEU A 176 -10.75 7.92 -3.92
C LEU A 176 -9.75 8.96 -3.41
N ALA A 177 -9.99 9.54 -2.22
CA ALA A 177 -9.18 10.66 -1.76
C ALA A 177 -7.70 10.28 -1.56
N PRO A 178 -7.38 9.13 -0.95
CA PRO A 178 -6.00 8.68 -0.83
C PRO A 178 -5.36 8.28 -2.16
N LEU A 179 -6.11 7.63 -3.08
CA LEU A 179 -5.62 7.32 -4.43
C LEU A 179 -5.16 8.59 -5.15
N LEU A 180 -5.99 9.64 -5.11
CA LEU A 180 -5.69 10.95 -5.69
C LEU A 180 -4.48 11.60 -5.01
N LEU A 181 -4.48 11.65 -3.67
CA LEU A 181 -3.42 12.30 -2.90
C LEU A 181 -2.07 11.63 -3.14
N ILE A 182 -1.99 10.31 -3.00
CA ILE A 182 -0.75 9.55 -3.20
C ILE A 182 -0.31 9.66 -4.66
N GLY A 183 -1.24 9.56 -5.61
CA GLY A 183 -0.95 9.67 -7.04
C GLY A 183 -0.34 11.03 -7.40
N GLU A 184 -0.92 12.13 -6.91
CA GLU A 184 -0.42 13.49 -7.14
C GLU A 184 0.92 13.75 -6.44
N VAL A 185 1.09 13.30 -5.20
CA VAL A 185 2.37 13.41 -4.47
C VAL A 185 3.46 12.62 -5.20
N ALA A 186 3.17 11.39 -5.62
CA ALA A 186 4.10 10.56 -6.38
C ALA A 186 4.39 11.16 -7.76
N ALA A 187 3.44 11.81 -8.42
CA ALA A 187 3.66 12.48 -9.72
C ALA A 187 4.62 13.67 -9.61
N ARG A 188 4.69 14.31 -8.44
CA ARG A 188 5.63 15.41 -8.15
C ARG A 188 7.04 14.93 -7.81
N ALA A 189 7.29 13.62 -7.81
CA ALA A 189 8.60 13.01 -7.56
C ALA A 189 9.62 13.31 -8.68
N ARG A 190 10.20 14.51 -8.68
CA ARG A 190 11.21 14.94 -9.66
C ARG A 190 12.62 14.46 -9.34
N ARG A 191 12.90 14.07 -8.10
CA ARG A 191 14.22 13.59 -7.67
C ARG A 191 14.40 12.11 -8.01
N GLU A 192 15.62 11.72 -8.39
CA GLU A 192 15.96 10.34 -8.78
C GLU A 192 15.66 9.32 -7.69
N TRP A 193 16.02 9.62 -6.43
CA TRP A 193 15.76 8.72 -5.31
C TRP A 193 14.26 8.47 -5.10
N MET A 194 13.40 9.47 -5.35
CA MET A 194 11.94 9.31 -5.26
C MET A 194 11.43 8.43 -6.41
N ARG A 195 12.00 8.60 -7.62
CA ARG A 195 11.65 7.75 -8.75
C ARG A 195 12.02 6.29 -8.49
N LEU A 196 13.16 6.04 -7.84
CA LEU A 196 13.57 4.70 -7.41
C LEU A 196 12.66 4.15 -6.30
N ALA A 197 12.30 4.97 -5.32
CA ALA A 197 11.38 4.58 -4.25
C ALA A 197 10.02 4.10 -4.80
N VAL A 198 9.44 4.81 -5.78
CA VAL A 198 8.20 4.38 -6.46
C VAL A 198 8.38 3.00 -7.12
N ARG A 199 9.54 2.72 -7.72
CA ARG A 199 9.80 1.43 -8.36
C ARG A 199 9.93 0.29 -7.35
N VAL A 200 10.64 0.55 -6.25
CA VAL A 200 10.82 -0.42 -5.14
C VAL A 200 9.47 -0.72 -4.48
N LEU A 201 8.68 0.30 -4.17
CA LEU A 201 7.33 0.12 -3.61
C LEU A 201 6.42 -0.66 -4.57
N GLY A 202 6.45 -0.34 -5.87
CA GLY A 202 5.72 -1.10 -6.88
C GLY A 202 6.10 -2.59 -6.90
N ALA A 203 7.39 -2.90 -6.82
CA ALA A 203 7.87 -4.28 -6.79
C ALA A 203 7.44 -5.04 -5.51
N TRP A 204 7.45 -4.38 -4.35
CA TRP A 204 6.97 -4.97 -3.11
C TRP A 204 5.47 -5.25 -3.13
N ILE A 205 4.68 -4.31 -3.67
CA ILE A 205 3.23 -4.49 -3.87
C ILE A 205 2.97 -5.66 -4.81
N ALA A 206 3.68 -5.71 -5.94
CA ALA A 206 3.57 -6.80 -6.91
C ALA A 206 3.86 -8.16 -6.28
N ALA A 207 4.99 -8.30 -5.58
CA ALA A 207 5.38 -9.55 -4.93
C ALA A 207 4.35 -10.00 -3.88
N SER A 208 3.89 -9.06 -3.05
CA SER A 208 2.89 -9.36 -2.00
C SER A 208 1.56 -9.80 -2.60
N ALA A 209 1.08 -9.09 -3.62
CA ALA A 209 -0.17 -9.40 -4.30
C ALA A 209 -0.10 -10.74 -5.05
N ILE A 210 0.99 -11.00 -5.77
CA ILE A 210 1.22 -12.28 -6.48
C ILE A 210 1.26 -13.44 -5.49
N LEU A 211 1.98 -13.29 -4.37
CA LEU A 211 2.05 -14.33 -3.34
C LEU A 211 0.66 -14.68 -2.80
N VAL A 212 -0.13 -13.68 -2.41
CA VAL A 212 -1.49 -13.90 -1.88
C VAL A 212 -2.42 -14.45 -2.96
N LEU A 213 -2.30 -13.98 -4.20
CA LEU A 213 -3.09 -14.49 -5.33
C LEU A 213 -2.77 -15.96 -5.59
N ALA A 214 -1.50 -16.34 -5.63
CA ALA A 214 -1.06 -17.71 -5.82
C ALA A 214 -1.58 -18.63 -4.69
N LEU A 215 -1.54 -18.17 -3.43
CA LEU A 215 -2.09 -18.91 -2.30
C LEU A 215 -3.60 -19.10 -2.38
N ARG A 216 -4.34 -18.14 -2.96
CA ARG A 216 -5.79 -18.27 -3.15
C ARG A 216 -6.15 -19.21 -4.30
N LEU A 217 -5.31 -19.29 -5.33
CA LEU A 217 -5.52 -20.17 -6.49
C LEU A 217 -5.07 -21.62 -6.24
N ALA A 218 -4.19 -21.84 -5.27
CA ALA A 218 -3.67 -23.16 -4.91
C ALA A 218 -4.54 -23.92 -3.88
N ARG A 219 -5.60 -23.29 -3.38
CA ARG A 219 -6.60 -23.91 -2.49
C ARG A 219 -7.77 -24.40 -3.31
#